data_AF-A0A7C7IT45-F1
#
_entry.id   AF-A0A7C7IT45-F1
#
_cell.length_a   1.000
_cell.length_b   1.000
_cell.length_c   1.000
_cell.angle_alpha   90.00
_cell.angle_beta   90.00
_cell.angle_gamma   90.00
#
_symmetry.space_group_name_H-M   'P 1'
#
loop_
_entity.id
_entity.type
_entity.pdbx_description
1 polymer ?
#
loop_
_entity_poly.entity_id
_entity_poly.type
_entity_poly.pdbx_seq_one_letter_code
_entity_poly.pdbx_strand_id
1 'polypeptide(L)'
;KEPLSKGERAQTKMLFERRFGCISCHRTLNLVGKVRGGISGPSLINSGLRLKQDWIFHWLKTPQKFMYEGRMPLFNLDEETTIRLTKYIFGIRTNP
;
A
#
# COMPACT_ATOMS: atom_id res chain seq x y z
N LYS A 1 -15.02 -6.82 4.78
CA LYS A 1 -15.12 -5.36 4.50
C LYS A 1 -15.14 -5.17 2.98
N GLU A 2 -16.00 -4.29 2.48
CA GLU A 2 -16.23 -4.12 1.04
C GLU A 2 -14.98 -3.65 0.28
N PRO A 3 -14.74 -4.20 -0.93
CA PRO A 3 -13.64 -3.77 -1.79
C PRO A 3 -13.85 -2.33 -2.27
N LEU A 4 -12.76 -1.67 -2.69
CA LEU A 4 -12.85 -0.35 -3.34
C LEU A 4 -13.59 -0.49 -4.67
N SER A 5 -14.47 0.46 -5.00
CA SER A 5 -15.00 0.62 -6.35
C SER A 5 -13.87 0.88 -7.35
N LYS A 6 -14.14 0.73 -8.64
CA LYS A 6 -13.15 0.97 -9.71
C LYS A 6 -12.59 2.40 -9.65
N GLY A 7 -13.46 3.39 -9.40
CA GLY A 7 -13.09 4.81 -9.29
C GLY A 7 -12.19 5.06 -8.07
N GLU A 8 -12.59 4.57 -6.89
CA GLU A 8 -11.79 4.69 -5.67
C GLU A 8 -10.44 3.99 -5.82
N ARG A 9 -10.39 2.83 -6.49
CA ARG A 9 -9.13 2.11 -6.73
C ARG A 9 -8.18 2.93 -7.61
N ALA A 10 -8.69 3.60 -8.65
CA ALA A 10 -7.89 4.47 -9.50
C ALA A 10 -7.37 5.71 -8.75
N GLN A 11 -8.23 6.37 -7.96
CA GLN A 11 -7.83 7.50 -7.11
C GLN A 11 -6.79 7.08 -6.06
N THR A 12 -7.01 5.96 -5.39
CA THR A 12 -6.09 5.45 -4.37
C THR A 12 -4.76 5.04 -4.96
N LYS A 13 -4.74 4.52 -6.20
CA LYS A 13 -3.49 4.27 -6.93
C LYS A 13 -2.70 5.57 -7.15
N MET A 14 -3.36 6.68 -7.48
CA MET A 14 -2.69 7.98 -7.61
C MET A 14 -2.11 8.45 -6.28
N LEU A 15 -2.85 8.26 -5.18
CA LEU A 15 -2.32 8.54 -3.84
C LEU A 15 -1.08 7.70 -3.53
N PHE A 16 -1.17 6.39 -3.74
CA PHE A 16 -0.11 5.42 -3.50
C PHE A 16 1.15 5.68 -4.34
N GLU A 17 1.00 5.94 -5.64
CA GLU A 17 2.15 6.08 -6.55
C GLU A 17 2.73 7.49 -6.60
N ARG A 18 1.88 8.52 -6.57
CA ARG A 18 2.28 9.90 -6.87
C ARG A 18 2.32 10.77 -5.65
N ARG A 19 1.26 10.75 -4.83
CA ARG A 19 1.17 11.63 -3.65
C ARG A 19 2.13 11.20 -2.55
N PHE A 20 2.16 9.90 -2.25
CA PHE A 20 2.96 9.34 -1.16
C PHE A 20 4.19 8.56 -1.66
N GLY A 21 4.34 8.40 -2.98
CA GLY A 21 5.56 7.84 -3.58
C GLY A 21 5.91 6.42 -3.11
N CYS A 22 4.92 5.61 -2.72
CA CYS A 22 5.16 4.28 -2.12
C CYS A 22 5.98 3.37 -3.06
N ILE A 23 5.79 3.53 -4.37
CA ILE A 23 6.51 2.75 -5.40
C ILE A 23 7.98 3.13 -5.55
N SER A 24 8.45 4.22 -4.93
CA SER A 24 9.88 4.55 -4.92
C SER A 24 10.68 3.48 -4.16
N CYS A 25 10.06 2.84 -3.16
CA CYS A 25 10.70 1.81 -2.35
C CYS A 25 10.08 0.42 -2.52
N HIS A 26 8.77 0.33 -2.73
CA HIS A 26 8.05 -0.94 -2.75
C HIS A 26 7.78 -1.44 -4.17
N ARG A 27 8.06 -2.73 -4.37
CA ARG A 27 7.67 -3.45 -5.58
C ARG A 27 6.17 -3.76 -5.56
N THR A 28 5.49 -3.47 -6.65
CA THR A 28 4.03 -3.62 -6.85
C THR A 28 3.72 -4.05 -8.29
N LEU A 29 2.43 -4.03 -8.67
CA LEU A 29 1.93 -4.24 -10.02
C LEU A 29 1.33 -2.96 -10.58
N ASN A 30 1.58 -2.68 -11.86
CA ASN A 30 0.89 -1.62 -12.59
C ASN A 30 -0.51 -2.08 -13.04
N LEU A 31 -1.24 -1.22 -13.76
CA LEU A 31 -2.62 -1.52 -14.21
C LEU A 31 -2.73 -2.71 -15.18
N VAL A 32 -1.64 -3.07 -15.86
CA VAL A 32 -1.58 -4.22 -16.79
C VAL A 32 -0.96 -5.46 -16.13
N GLY A 33 -0.83 -5.48 -14.80
CA GLY A 33 -0.31 -6.63 -14.05
C GLY A 33 1.20 -6.83 -14.13
N LYS A 34 1.97 -5.90 -14.71
CA LYS A 34 3.43 -5.99 -14.76
C LYS A 34 4.06 -5.41 -13.48
N VAL A 35 5.15 -6.05 -13.05
CA VAL A 35 5.94 -5.62 -11.90
C VAL A 35 6.54 -4.23 -12.11
N ARG A 36 6.45 -3.36 -11.09
CA ARG A 36 7.04 -2.02 -11.07
C ARG A 36 7.40 -1.62 -9.63
N GLY A 37 8.29 -0.65 -9.49
CA GLY A 37 8.62 -0.01 -8.21
C GLY A 37 10.01 -0.37 -7.73
N GLY A 38 10.41 0.21 -6.59
CA GLY A 38 11.70 0.00 -5.96
C GLY A 38 11.83 -1.35 -5.25
N ILE A 39 13.04 -1.64 -4.81
CA ILE A 39 13.40 -2.86 -4.06
C ILE A 39 13.97 -2.56 -2.67
N SER A 40 14.03 -1.28 -2.28
CA SER A 40 14.56 -0.86 -0.98
C SER A 40 13.59 -1.11 0.18
N GLY A 41 12.31 -1.36 -0.12
CA GLY A 41 11.30 -1.87 0.79
C GLY A 41 10.75 -3.24 0.35
N PRO A 42 10.04 -3.95 1.23
CA PRO A 42 9.48 -5.26 0.91
C PRO A 42 8.48 -5.20 -0.24
N SER A 43 8.44 -6.25 -1.06
CA SER A 43 7.44 -6.40 -2.12
C SER A 43 6.01 -6.38 -1.56
N LEU A 44 5.14 -5.58 -2.14
CA LEU A 44 3.70 -5.52 -1.85
C LEU A 44 2.87 -6.36 -2.81
N ILE A 45 3.50 -7.02 -3.78
CA ILE A 45 2.83 -8.01 -4.64
C ILE A 45 2.28 -9.13 -3.75
N ASN A 46 1.01 -9.47 -3.91
CA ASN A 46 0.30 -10.51 -3.15
C ASN A 46 0.35 -10.28 -1.63
N SER A 47 0.45 -9.02 -1.20
CA SER A 47 0.48 -8.60 0.22
C SER A 47 -0.67 -9.20 1.04
N GLY A 48 -1.88 -9.26 0.50
CA GLY A 48 -3.06 -9.78 1.18
C GLY A 48 -3.00 -11.29 1.49
N LEU A 49 -2.06 -12.03 0.91
CA LEU A 49 -1.82 -13.44 1.27
C LEU A 49 -1.03 -13.61 2.57
N ARG A 50 -0.32 -12.56 3.02
CA ARG A 50 0.59 -12.62 4.17
C ARG A 50 0.37 -11.52 5.21
N LEU A 51 -0.35 -10.45 4.87
CA LEU A 51 -0.62 -9.31 5.75
C LEU A 51 -2.11 -9.23 6.10
N LYS A 52 -2.41 -8.85 7.33
CA LYS A 52 -3.78 -8.56 7.78
C LYS A 52 -4.12 -7.10 7.50
N GLN A 53 -5.38 -6.80 7.16
CA GLN A 53 -5.82 -5.42 6.88
C GLN A 53 -5.55 -4.48 8.06
N ASP A 54 -5.90 -4.88 9.28
CA ASP A 54 -5.67 -4.03 10.46
C ASP A 54 -4.19 -3.81 10.73
N TRP A 55 -3.33 -4.78 10.43
CA TRP A 55 -1.88 -4.61 10.54
C TRP A 55 -1.38 -3.56 9.55
N ILE A 56 -1.84 -3.59 8.30
CA ILE A 56 -1.48 -2.57 7.29
C ILE A 56 -1.95 -1.18 7.73
N PHE A 57 -3.17 -1.07 8.24
CA PHE A 57 -3.72 0.20 8.73
C PHE A 57 -2.84 0.80 9.83
N HIS A 58 -2.52 0.03 10.86
CA HIS A 58 -1.68 0.50 11.97
C HIS A 58 -0.23 0.77 11.53
N TRP A 59 0.31 -0.03 10.61
CA TRP A 59 1.64 0.22 10.04
C TRP A 59 1.70 1.58 9.35
N LEU A 60 0.68 1.94 8.57
CA LEU A 60 0.62 3.24 7.89
C LEU A 60 0.51 4.43 8.87
N LYS A 61 -0.14 4.24 10.02
CA LYS A 61 -0.30 5.28 11.04
C LYS A 61 0.93 5.45 11.93
N THR A 62 1.62 4.37 12.26
CA THR A 62 2.75 4.38 13.22
C THR A 62 3.80 3.32 12.88
N PRO A 63 4.51 3.42 11.74
CA PRO A 63 5.49 2.41 11.33
C PRO A 63 6.62 2.20 12.35
N GLN A 64 7.02 3.27 13.05
CA GLN A 64 8.06 3.25 14.08
C GLN A 64 7.73 2.36 15.29
N LYS A 65 6.44 2.05 15.54
CA LYS A 65 6.04 1.09 16.59
C LYS A 65 6.36 -0.35 16.20
N PHE A 66 6.44 -0.64 14.91
CA PHE A 66 6.72 -1.98 14.39
C PHE A 66 8.19 -2.13 13.97
N MET A 67 8.80 -1.04 13.51
CA MET A 67 10.18 -1.00 13.06
C MET A 67 10.77 0.36 13.37
N TYR A 68 11.42 0.47 14.53
CA TYR A 68 11.99 1.72 15.03
C TYR A 68 13.05 2.30 14.08
N GLU A 69 13.94 1.47 13.54
CA GLU A 69 15.00 1.86 12.61
C GLU A 69 14.54 1.84 11.12
N GLY A 70 13.23 1.78 10.89
CA GLY A 70 12.65 1.71 9.55
C GLY A 70 12.84 3.02 8.79
N ARG A 71 13.22 2.94 7.51
CA ARG A 71 13.35 4.10 6.62
C ARG A 71 12.03 4.56 5.99
N MET A 72 10.91 3.89 6.28
CA MET A 72 9.61 4.26 5.74
C MET A 72 9.11 5.56 6.41
N PRO A 73 8.77 6.61 5.64
CA PRO A 73 8.29 7.86 6.22
C PRO A 73 6.95 7.71 6.96
N LEU A 74 6.73 8.57 7.96
CA LEU A 74 5.40 8.79 8.54
C LEU A 74 4.65 9.84 7.70
N PHE A 75 3.55 9.43 7.06
CA PHE A 75 2.84 10.27 6.08
C PHE A 75 1.74 11.17 6.66
N ASN A 76 1.47 11.11 7.97
CA ASN A 76 0.40 11.85 8.65
C ASN A 76 -0.96 11.76 7.92
N LEU A 77 -1.33 10.55 7.51
CA LEU A 77 -2.57 10.28 6.77
C LEU A 77 -3.81 10.51 7.64
N ASP A 78 -4.83 11.12 7.07
CA ASP A 78 -6.19 11.09 7.63
C ASP A 78 -6.76 9.65 7.60
N GLU A 79 -7.83 9.44 8.36
CA GLU A 79 -8.40 8.10 8.53
C GLU A 79 -8.94 7.53 7.21
N GLU A 80 -9.64 8.34 6.42
CA GLU A 80 -10.22 7.91 5.15
C GLU A 80 -9.13 7.44 4.17
N THR A 81 -8.08 8.24 4.01
CA THR A 81 -6.91 7.93 3.18
C THR A 81 -6.21 6.67 3.68
N THR A 82 -6.08 6.51 5.00
CA THR A 82 -5.47 5.31 5.60
C THR A 82 -6.30 4.06 5.28
N ILE A 83 -7.63 4.13 5.38
CA ILE A 83 -8.54 3.03 5.03
C ILE A 83 -8.41 2.70 3.54
N ARG A 84 -8.44 3.71 2.66
CA ARG A 84 -8.32 3.53 1.22
C ARG A 84 -6.99 2.85 0.86
N LEU A 85 -5.86 3.37 1.36
CA LEU A 85 -4.54 2.80 1.11
C LEU A 85 -4.41 1.38 1.68
N THR A 86 -4.96 1.11 2.86
CA THR A 86 -5.01 -0.24 3.44
C THR A 86 -5.71 -1.23 2.51
N LYS A 87 -6.92 -0.89 2.06
CA LYS A 87 -7.69 -1.73 1.13
C LYS A 87 -6.94 -1.92 -0.19
N TYR A 88 -6.34 -0.86 -0.72
CA TYR A 88 -5.57 -0.92 -1.96
C TYR A 88 -4.35 -1.83 -1.83
N ILE A 89 -3.52 -1.61 -0.81
CA ILE A 89 -2.31 -2.41 -0.55
C ILE A 89 -2.70 -3.86 -0.37
N PHE A 90 -3.68 -4.17 0.47
CA PHE A 90 -4.17 -5.53 0.71
C PHE A 90 -4.64 -6.22 -0.59
N GLY A 91 -5.26 -5.46 -1.49
CA GLY A 91 -5.77 -5.94 -2.78
C GLY A 91 -4.76 -5.95 -3.93
N ILE A 92 -3.46 -5.78 -3.68
CA ILE A 92 -2.43 -5.95 -4.71
C ILE A 92 -2.24 -7.45 -4.94
N ARG A 93 -2.75 -7.96 -6.05
CA ARG A 93 -2.67 -9.37 -6.41
C ARG A 93 -2.29 -9.54 -7.88
N THR A 94 -1.43 -10.54 -8.16
CA THR A 94 -1.24 -11.02 -9.54
C THR A 94 -2.55 -11.63 -10.02
N ASN A 95 -2.93 -11.36 -11.28
CA ASN A 95 -3.98 -12.16 -11.90
C ASN A 95 -3.49 -13.62 -11.96
N PRO A 96 -4.35 -14.60 -11.65
CA PRO A 96 -4.04 -16.00 -11.91
C PRO A 96 -3.78 -16.24 -13.40
#